data_AF-A0A914DEQ9-F1
#
_entry.id   AF-A0A914DEQ9-F1
#
_cell.length_a   1.000
_cell.length_b   1.000
_cell.length_c   1.000
_cell.angle_alpha   90.00
_cell.angle_beta   90.00
_cell.angle_gamma   90.00
#
_symmetry.space_group_name_H-M   'P 1'
#
loop_
_entity.id
_entity.type
_entity.pdbx_description
1 polymer ?
#
loop_
_entity_poly.entity_id
_entity_poly.type
_entity_poly.pdbx_seq_one_letter_code
_entity_poly.pdbx_strand_id
1 'polypeptide(L)'
;MYSLSDPNDQRFRLSCDSHPTNPHSNHSMRCSRCQQFKDSLGDMRSLVAELLKDARDDGNAFAIKRYEDLEAEVHNAETKIINMKKHLVRAELANRERISIINALEPNSAFITMDWMMKWLPRKAREKTEDWYGQKGISVHIADVKAKVPGIGNLVQNTFVHIFGTDEKQVNPLYKLDTYRHIICTINYRILNM
;
A
#
# COMPACT_ATOMS: atom_id res chain seq x y z
N MET A 1 -10.80 -12.06 -7.38
CA MET A 1 -10.62 -11.81 -5.94
C MET A 1 -11.05 -10.37 -5.71
N TYR A 2 -12.30 -10.16 -5.29
CA TYR A 2 -12.89 -8.82 -5.20
C TYR A 2 -12.78 -8.36 -3.76
N SER A 3 -12.14 -7.20 -3.65
CA SER A 3 -11.84 -6.46 -2.44
C SER A 3 -13.07 -6.32 -1.56
N LEU A 4 -13.04 -7.05 -0.43
CA LEU A 4 -13.86 -6.84 0.76
C LEU A 4 -15.30 -7.37 0.72
N SER A 5 -15.57 -8.46 0.01
CA SER A 5 -16.83 -9.22 0.15
C SER A 5 -16.59 -10.73 0.05
N ASP A 6 -15.55 -11.21 0.75
CA ASP A 6 -15.29 -12.65 0.83
C ASP A 6 -16.31 -13.32 1.77
N PRO A 7 -17.14 -14.27 1.29
CA PRO A 7 -18.09 -14.97 2.15
C PRO A 7 -17.39 -15.95 3.10
N ASN A 8 -16.14 -16.34 2.84
CA ASN A 8 -15.43 -17.38 3.59
C ASN A 8 -14.42 -16.80 4.60
N ASP A 9 -13.91 -15.59 4.41
CA ASP A 9 -13.03 -14.91 5.37
C ASP A 9 -13.67 -13.63 5.91
N GLN A 10 -14.01 -13.66 7.20
CA GLN A 10 -14.64 -12.55 7.92
C GLN A 10 -13.82 -11.26 7.87
N ARG A 11 -12.48 -11.34 7.82
CA ARG A 11 -11.59 -10.15 7.76
C ARG A 11 -11.69 -9.42 6.42
N PHE A 12 -12.12 -10.12 5.38
CA PHE A 12 -12.33 -9.57 4.04
C PHE A 12 -13.82 -9.43 3.72
N ARG A 13 -14.70 -9.38 4.72
CA ARG A 13 -16.14 -9.19 4.54
C ARG A 13 -16.52 -7.75 4.93
N LEU A 14 -17.07 -6.97 4.01
CA LEU A 14 -17.78 -5.71 4.30
C LEU A 14 -19.27 -5.86 4.10
N SER A 15 -20.05 -5.24 4.98
CA SER A 15 -21.41 -4.83 4.65
C SER A 15 -21.34 -3.66 3.68
N CYS A 16 -22.16 -3.68 2.65
CA CYS A 16 -22.29 -2.57 1.72
C CYS A 16 -23.64 -1.90 2.00
N ASP A 17 -23.61 -0.91 2.89
CA ASP A 17 -24.81 -0.23 3.40
C ASP A 17 -25.16 1.04 2.60
N SER A 18 -24.41 1.34 1.54
CA SER A 18 -24.40 2.66 0.88
C SER A 18 -25.31 2.83 -0.34
N HIS A 19 -26.29 1.96 -0.58
CA HIS A 19 -27.30 2.20 -1.62
C HIS A 19 -28.73 1.87 -1.14
N PRO A 20 -29.57 2.90 -0.88
CA PRO A 20 -30.98 2.72 -0.49
C PRO A 20 -31.82 1.97 -1.54
N THR A 21 -31.37 1.98 -2.80
CA THR A 21 -32.08 1.38 -3.94
C THR A 21 -31.39 0.15 -4.52
N ASN A 22 -30.22 -0.24 -4.02
CA ASN A 22 -29.53 -1.44 -4.48
C ASN A 22 -28.59 -1.99 -3.38
N PRO A 23 -29.15 -2.56 -2.30
CA PRO A 23 -28.35 -3.15 -1.25
C PRO A 23 -27.53 -4.29 -1.88
N HIS A 24 -26.20 -4.18 -1.87
CA HIS A 24 -25.32 -5.24 -2.33
C HIS A 24 -25.29 -6.44 -1.34
N SER A 25 -26.34 -6.61 -0.53
CA SER A 25 -26.54 -7.70 0.42
C SER A 25 -26.81 -9.05 -0.26
N ASN A 26 -27.14 -9.03 -1.56
CA ASN A 26 -27.46 -10.22 -2.35
C ASN A 26 -26.52 -10.40 -3.54
N HIS A 27 -25.22 -10.15 -3.35
CA HIS A 27 -24.21 -10.61 -4.29
C HIS A 27 -24.12 -12.14 -4.25
N SER A 28 -24.91 -12.80 -5.11
CA SER A 28 -24.36 -13.93 -5.87
C SER A 28 -23.00 -13.45 -6.40
N MET A 29 -21.93 -14.21 -6.21
CA MET A 29 -20.51 -13.82 -6.37
C MET A 29 -20.12 -13.20 -7.74
N ARG A 30 -21.08 -13.00 -8.66
CA ARG A 30 -20.96 -12.49 -10.01
C ARG A 30 -22.03 -11.41 -10.27
N CYS A 31 -21.78 -10.15 -9.91
CA CYS A 31 -22.59 -9.03 -10.41
C CYS A 31 -21.92 -8.39 -11.64
N SER A 32 -22.71 -7.79 -12.53
CA SER A 32 -22.24 -7.22 -13.80
C SER A 32 -21.11 -6.21 -13.60
N ARG A 33 -21.20 -5.34 -12.59
CA ARG A 33 -20.17 -4.35 -12.25
C ARG A 33 -18.86 -4.99 -11.78
N CYS A 34 -18.93 -6.06 -10.99
CA CYS A 34 -17.73 -6.78 -10.55
C CYS A 34 -17.09 -7.53 -11.72
N GLN A 35 -17.92 -8.14 -12.58
CA GLN A 35 -17.47 -8.96 -13.69
C GLN A 35 -16.91 -8.12 -14.86
N GLN A 36 -17.45 -6.91 -15.07
CA GLN A 36 -17.03 -5.96 -16.12
C GLN A 36 -15.52 -5.78 -16.21
N PHE A 37 -14.82 -5.65 -15.08
CA PHE A 37 -13.36 -5.51 -15.11
C PHE A 37 -12.64 -6.74 -15.68
N LYS A 38 -13.10 -7.94 -15.32
CA LYS A 38 -12.52 -9.18 -15.85
C LYS A 38 -12.90 -9.35 -17.32
N ASP A 39 -14.13 -9.02 -17.68
CA ASP A 39 -14.63 -9.12 -19.04
C ASP A 39 -13.81 -8.21 -19.94
N SER A 40 -13.61 -6.93 -19.58
CA SER A 40 -12.78 -6.00 -20.35
C SER A 40 -11.32 -6.46 -20.50
N LEU A 41 -10.72 -7.06 -19.46
CA LEU A 41 -9.38 -7.66 -19.59
C LEU A 41 -9.38 -8.87 -20.53
N GLY A 42 -10.43 -9.69 -20.47
CA GLY A 42 -10.65 -10.82 -21.36
C GLY A 42 -10.80 -10.38 -22.81
N ASP A 43 -11.66 -9.39 -23.06
CA ASP A 43 -11.92 -8.83 -24.38
C ASP A 43 -10.64 -8.27 -25.01
N MET A 44 -9.83 -7.53 -24.24
CA MET A 44 -8.53 -7.03 -24.72
C MET A 44 -7.58 -8.17 -25.10
N ARG A 45 -7.55 -9.24 -24.31
CA ARG A 45 -6.70 -10.41 -24.60
C ARG A 45 -7.17 -11.14 -25.85
N SER A 46 -8.49 -11.36 -25.98
CA SER A 46 -9.09 -12.02 -27.13
C SER A 46 -8.84 -11.23 -28.41
N LEU A 47 -9.01 -9.91 -28.37
CA LEU A 47 -8.77 -9.03 -29.52
C LEU A 47 -7.31 -9.12 -30.01
N VAL A 48 -6.34 -9.09 -29.10
CA VAL A 48 -4.92 -9.21 -29.49
C VAL A 48 -4.61 -10.60 -30.04
N ALA A 49 -5.19 -11.65 -29.46
CA ALA A 49 -5.03 -13.02 -29.93
C ALA A 49 -5.63 -13.22 -31.34
N GLU A 50 -6.79 -12.61 -31.63
CA GLU A 50 -7.43 -12.61 -32.95
C GLU A 50 -6.56 -11.87 -33.97
N LEU A 51 -6.09 -10.65 -33.66
CA LEU A 51 -5.19 -9.89 -34.53
C LEU A 51 -3.89 -10.63 -34.83
N LEU A 52 -3.31 -11.30 -33.83
CA LEU A 52 -2.11 -12.10 -33.99
C LEU A 52 -2.35 -13.32 -34.88
N LYS A 53 -3.51 -13.97 -34.73
CA LYS A 53 -3.90 -15.09 -35.58
C LYS A 53 -4.07 -14.66 -37.03
N ASP A 54 -4.81 -13.58 -37.28
CA ASP A 54 -5.04 -13.05 -38.63
C ASP A 54 -3.69 -12.67 -39.30
N ALA A 55 -2.78 -12.04 -38.54
CA ALA A 55 -1.45 -11.71 -39.06
C ALA A 55 -0.60 -12.94 -39.41
N ARG A 56 -0.77 -14.06 -38.68
CA ARG A 56 -0.10 -15.34 -38.96
C ARG A 56 -0.70 -16.00 -40.20
N ASP A 57 -2.02 -15.99 -40.32
CA ASP A 57 -2.74 -16.55 -41.48
C ASP A 57 -2.37 -15.77 -42.77
N ASP A 58 -2.21 -14.45 -42.68
CA ASP A 58 -1.77 -13.58 -43.79
C ASP A 58 -0.25 -13.64 -44.07
N GLY A 59 0.54 -14.30 -43.24
CA GLY A 59 2.00 -14.38 -43.37
C GLY A 59 2.74 -13.03 -43.20
N ASN A 60 2.10 -12.05 -42.55
CA ASN A 60 2.66 -10.70 -42.40
C ASN A 60 3.63 -10.62 -41.21
N ALA A 61 4.91 -10.87 -41.48
CA ALA A 61 5.98 -10.88 -40.46
C ALA A 61 6.06 -9.60 -39.60
N PHE A 62 5.76 -8.43 -40.18
CA PHE A 62 5.76 -7.16 -39.43
C PHE A 62 4.57 -7.10 -38.45
N ALA A 63 3.38 -7.48 -38.91
CA ALA A 63 2.18 -7.50 -38.07
C ALA A 63 2.30 -8.56 -36.96
N ILE A 64 2.85 -9.73 -37.26
CA ILE A 64 3.09 -10.80 -36.27
C ILE A 64 3.93 -10.25 -35.10
N LYS A 65 5.12 -9.68 -35.40
CA LYS A 65 5.99 -9.14 -34.37
C LYS A 65 5.31 -8.04 -33.55
N ARG A 66 4.61 -7.12 -34.21
CA ARG A 66 3.87 -6.03 -33.55
C ARG A 66 2.82 -6.58 -32.58
N TYR A 67 2.07 -7.59 -32.96
CA TYR A 67 1.01 -8.15 -32.11
C TYR A 67 1.55 -9.06 -31.00
N GLU A 68 2.72 -9.71 -31.19
CA GLU A 68 3.44 -10.40 -30.11
C GLU A 68 3.93 -9.42 -29.04
N ASP A 69 4.52 -8.29 -29.46
CA ASP A 69 4.92 -7.22 -28.53
C ASP A 69 3.70 -6.67 -27.77
N LEU A 70 2.57 -6.46 -28.47
CA LEU A 70 1.32 -5.99 -27.88
C LEU A 70 0.72 -7.00 -26.89
N GLU A 71 0.78 -8.30 -27.18
CA GLU A 71 0.33 -9.36 -26.27
C GLU A 71 1.12 -9.33 -24.95
N ALA A 72 2.44 -9.20 -25.05
CA ALA A 72 3.32 -9.08 -23.88
C ALA A 72 3.01 -7.81 -23.06
N GLU A 73 2.76 -6.69 -23.73
CA GLU A 73 2.36 -5.43 -23.07
C GLU A 73 1.03 -5.55 -22.34
N VAL A 74 0.00 -6.12 -22.98
CA VAL A 74 -1.32 -6.36 -22.38
C VAL A 74 -1.19 -7.25 -21.15
N HIS A 75 -0.43 -8.35 -21.25
CA HIS A 75 -0.19 -9.25 -20.13
C HIS A 75 0.49 -8.55 -18.94
N ASN A 76 1.52 -7.74 -19.22
CA ASN A 76 2.21 -6.95 -18.21
C ASN A 76 1.28 -5.92 -17.55
N ALA A 77 0.48 -5.21 -18.35
CA ALA A 77 -0.48 -4.23 -17.85
C ALA A 77 -1.54 -4.89 -16.96
N GLU A 78 -2.11 -6.02 -17.36
CA GLU A 78 -3.06 -6.78 -16.56
C GLU A 78 -2.46 -7.17 -15.20
N THR A 79 -1.24 -7.70 -15.23
CA THR A 79 -0.52 -8.11 -14.01
C THR A 79 -0.33 -6.93 -13.06
N LYS A 80 0.07 -5.77 -13.59
CA LYS A 80 0.23 -4.54 -12.81
C LYS A 80 -1.08 -4.07 -12.18
N ILE A 81 -2.18 -4.09 -12.94
CA ILE A 81 -3.49 -3.67 -12.43
C ILE A 81 -3.95 -4.62 -11.32
N ILE A 82 -3.82 -5.94 -11.51
CA ILE A 82 -4.19 -6.92 -10.50
C ILE A 82 -3.34 -6.73 -9.23
N ASN A 83 -2.03 -6.52 -9.38
CA ASN A 83 -1.14 -6.27 -8.25
C ASN A 83 -1.52 -4.97 -7.52
N MET A 84 -1.83 -3.89 -8.23
CA MET A 84 -2.33 -2.66 -7.63
C MET A 84 -3.59 -2.91 -6.80
N LYS A 85 -4.58 -3.66 -7.33
CA LYS A 85 -5.79 -4.02 -6.57
C LYS A 85 -5.46 -4.80 -5.31
N LYS A 86 -4.52 -5.76 -5.36
CA LYS A 86 -4.04 -6.48 -4.16
C LYS A 86 -3.38 -5.54 -3.15
N HIS A 87 -2.64 -4.53 -3.62
CA HIS A 87 -2.05 -3.51 -2.74
C HIS A 87 -3.13 -2.68 -2.04
N LEU A 88 -4.14 -2.22 -2.77
CA LEU A 88 -5.26 -1.45 -2.20
C LEU A 88 -6.01 -2.23 -1.13
N VAL A 89 -6.29 -3.52 -1.36
CA VAL A 89 -6.94 -4.38 -0.36
C VAL A 89 -6.12 -4.50 0.91
N ARG A 90 -4.80 -4.74 0.78
CA ARG A 90 -3.90 -4.83 1.93
C ARG A 90 -3.80 -3.52 2.69
N ALA A 91 -3.73 -2.39 1.98
CA ALA A 91 -3.67 -1.06 2.58
C ALA A 91 -4.93 -0.76 3.40
N GLU A 92 -6.11 -1.07 2.86
CA GLU A 92 -7.38 -0.89 3.55
C GLU A 92 -7.50 -1.80 4.78
N LEU A 93 -7.13 -3.09 4.66
CA LEU A 93 -7.12 -4.01 5.80
C LEU A 93 -6.17 -3.51 6.91
N ALA A 94 -4.94 -3.16 6.55
CA ALA A 94 -3.97 -2.63 7.51
C ALA A 94 -4.47 -1.35 8.19
N ASN A 95 -5.17 -0.48 7.45
CA ASN A 95 -5.76 0.73 8.01
C ASN A 95 -6.89 0.42 8.99
N ARG A 96 -7.74 -0.58 8.72
CA ARG A 96 -8.79 -1.01 9.65
C ARG A 96 -8.23 -1.57 10.94
N GLU A 97 -7.23 -2.45 10.84
CA GLU A 97 -6.55 -3.00 12.02
C GLU A 97 -5.90 -1.87 12.83
N ARG A 98 -5.24 -0.92 12.15
CA ARG A 98 -4.67 0.28 12.79
C ARG A 98 -5.74 1.07 13.55
N ILE A 99 -6.89 1.34 12.94
CA ILE A 99 -8.00 2.06 13.57
C ILE A 99 -8.55 1.27 14.76
N SER A 100 -8.73 -0.05 14.61
CA SER A 100 -9.18 -0.94 15.68
C SER A 100 -8.27 -0.87 16.90
N ILE A 101 -6.95 -0.96 16.70
CA ILE A 101 -5.94 -0.84 17.76
C ILE A 101 -6.01 0.53 18.43
N ILE A 102 -6.10 1.62 17.65
CA ILE A 102 -6.20 2.98 18.19
C ILE A 102 -7.46 3.16 19.05
N ASN A 103 -8.60 2.62 18.61
CA ASN A 103 -9.86 2.71 19.35
C ASN A 103 -9.83 1.87 20.64
N ALA A 104 -9.10 0.75 20.63
CA ALA A 104 -8.91 -0.13 21.77
C ALA A 104 -7.76 0.30 22.71
N LEU A 105 -7.16 1.49 22.50
CA LEU A 105 -6.15 2.00 23.43
C LEU A 105 -6.76 2.22 24.81
N GLU A 106 -6.09 1.66 25.82
CA GLU A 106 -6.39 1.88 27.23
C GLU A 106 -5.90 3.26 27.68
N PRO A 107 -6.48 3.84 28.75
CA PRO A 107 -5.93 5.05 29.36
C PRO A 107 -4.44 4.88 29.68
N ASN A 108 -3.66 5.92 29.42
CA ASN A 108 -2.20 5.93 29.62
C ASN A 108 -1.43 4.94 28.72
N SER A 109 -1.98 4.59 27.55
CA SER A 109 -1.30 3.77 26.54
C SER A 109 -1.10 4.52 25.23
N ALA A 110 -0.15 4.05 24.41
CA ALA A 110 0.17 4.65 23.13
C ALA A 110 0.38 3.60 22.03
N PHE A 111 -0.12 3.89 20.84
CA PHE A 111 0.17 3.18 19.61
C PHE A 111 1.27 3.92 18.85
N ILE A 112 2.31 3.20 18.43
CA ILE A 112 3.48 3.76 17.78
C ILE A 112 3.65 3.09 16.42
N THR A 113 3.73 3.88 15.35
CA THR A 113 4.18 3.42 14.02
C THR A 113 5.53 4.04 13.72
N MET A 114 6.51 3.19 13.42
CA MET A 114 7.88 3.58 13.12
C MET A 114 8.24 3.14 11.72
N ASP A 115 8.83 4.04 10.94
CA ASP A 115 9.34 3.71 9.62
C ASP A 115 10.62 4.51 9.32
N TRP A 116 11.47 3.92 8.49
CA TRP A 116 12.63 4.61 7.94
C TRP A 116 12.22 5.22 6.61
N MET A 117 12.27 6.54 6.55
CA MET A 117 12.03 7.24 5.29
C MET A 117 13.12 6.86 4.28
N MET A 118 12.76 6.93 3.00
CA MET A 118 13.74 6.97 1.92
C MET A 118 14.81 8.02 2.25
N LYS A 119 16.08 7.66 2.04
CA LYS A 119 17.21 8.53 2.37
C LYS A 119 17.01 9.90 1.71
N TRP A 120 17.12 10.96 2.52
CA TRP A 120 16.95 12.32 2.05
C TRP A 120 18.25 12.81 1.38
N LEU A 121 18.13 13.34 0.17
CA LEU A 121 19.24 13.89 -0.61
C LEU A 121 19.15 15.43 -0.61
N PRO A 122 20.03 16.15 0.12
CA PRO A 122 19.94 17.61 0.27
C PRO A 122 20.22 18.42 -1.01
N ARG A 123 20.67 17.77 -2.09
CA ARG A 123 20.93 18.41 -3.40
C ARG A 123 20.09 17.76 -4.48
N LYS A 124 19.43 18.59 -5.30
CA LYS A 124 18.88 18.23 -6.62
C LYS A 124 20.02 17.79 -7.55
N ALA A 125 20.58 16.60 -7.37
CA ALA A 125 21.10 15.85 -8.49
C ALA A 125 19.92 15.00 -8.96
N ARG A 126 19.43 15.26 -10.16
CA ARG A 126 18.58 14.29 -10.85
C ARG A 126 19.45 13.04 -11.02
N GLU A 127 19.32 12.09 -10.11
CA GLU A 127 19.88 10.76 -10.32
C GLU A 127 19.17 10.19 -11.55
N LYS A 128 19.94 9.72 -12.54
CA LYS A 128 19.34 8.94 -13.62
C LYS A 128 18.72 7.71 -12.97
N THR A 129 17.59 7.21 -13.49
CA THR A 129 16.93 6.00 -12.97
C THR A 129 17.89 4.80 -12.92
N GLU A 130 18.90 4.78 -13.79
CA GLU A 130 19.98 3.78 -13.84
C GLU A 130 20.98 3.90 -12.68
N ASP A 131 21.14 5.10 -12.10
CA ASP A 131 22.03 5.41 -10.98
C ASP A 131 21.31 5.40 -9.62
N TRP A 132 20.02 5.02 -9.58
CA TRP A 132 19.20 4.92 -8.37
C TRP A 132 19.70 3.78 -7.47
N TYR A 133 20.83 4.01 -6.81
CA TYR A 133 21.25 3.26 -5.64
C TYR A 133 20.67 3.99 -4.44
N GLY A 134 19.49 3.57 -3.98
CA GLY A 134 18.80 4.07 -2.78
C GLY A 134 19.56 3.87 -1.45
N GLN A 135 20.89 3.87 -1.51
CA GLN A 135 21.84 3.63 -0.44
C GLN A 135 22.70 4.87 -0.12
N LYS A 136 22.59 5.99 -0.84
CA LYS A 136 23.30 7.24 -0.49
C LYS A 136 22.30 8.31 -0.05
N GLY A 137 22.63 9.06 1.00
CA GLY A 137 21.81 10.14 1.55
C GLY A 137 21.62 10.12 3.06
N ILE A 138 21.03 11.19 3.58
CA ILE A 138 20.77 11.34 5.01
C ILE A 138 19.67 10.38 5.41
N SER A 139 19.96 9.50 6.37
CA SER A 139 18.95 8.61 6.88
C SER A 139 17.99 9.37 7.79
N VAL A 140 16.70 9.14 7.59
CA VAL A 140 15.63 9.76 8.38
C VAL A 140 14.73 8.66 8.93
N HIS A 141 14.48 8.69 10.23
CA HIS A 141 13.52 7.81 10.90
C HIS A 141 12.35 8.63 11.42
N ILE A 142 11.13 8.15 11.15
CA ILE A 142 9.90 8.79 11.57
C ILE A 142 9.17 7.84 12.51
N ALA A 143 8.75 8.36 13.66
CA ALA A 143 7.86 7.67 14.57
C ALA A 143 6.61 8.52 14.79
N ASP A 144 5.45 8.03 14.35
CA ASP A 144 4.15 8.61 14.67
C ASP A 144 3.55 7.89 15.88
N VAL A 145 3.13 8.67 16.87
CA VAL A 145 2.62 8.20 18.15
C VAL A 145 1.23 8.74 18.35
N LYS A 146 0.30 7.85 18.65
CA LYS A 146 -1.07 8.18 19.09
C LYS A 146 -1.28 7.66 20.50
N ALA A 147 -1.46 8.56 21.44
CA ALA A 147 -1.57 8.24 22.86
C ALA A 147 -2.96 8.62 23.41
N LYS A 148 -3.48 7.81 24.32
CA LYS A 148 -4.71 8.11 25.05
C LYS A 148 -4.36 8.60 26.45
N VAL A 149 -4.36 9.92 26.62
CA VAL A 149 -3.98 10.58 27.87
C VAL A 149 -5.23 10.79 28.74
N PRO A 150 -5.24 10.35 30.01
CA PRO A 150 -6.35 10.60 30.92
C PRO A 150 -6.65 12.10 31.07
N GLY A 151 -7.93 12.49 31.18
CA GLY A 151 -8.31 13.89 31.41
C GLY A 151 -8.33 14.81 30.19
N ILE A 152 -7.63 14.47 29.10
CA ILE A 152 -7.62 15.27 27.85
C ILE A 152 -8.82 14.93 26.93
N GLY A 153 -9.55 13.84 27.22
CA GLY A 153 -10.79 13.44 26.53
C GLY A 153 -10.61 12.95 25.08
N ASN A 154 -9.46 13.22 24.46
CA ASN A 154 -9.13 12.89 23.07
C ASN A 154 -7.76 12.19 22.94
N LEU A 155 -7.54 11.54 21.80
CA LEU A 155 -6.23 11.02 21.40
C LEU A 155 -5.26 12.18 21.13
N VAL A 156 -4.06 12.11 21.71
CA VAL A 156 -2.96 13.03 21.43
C VAL A 156 -2.07 12.39 20.37
N GLN A 157 -1.75 13.14 19.31
CA GLN A 157 -0.83 12.70 18.26
C GLN A 157 0.49 13.47 18.33
N ASN A 158 1.61 12.76 18.26
CA ASN A 158 2.95 13.31 18.21
C ASN A 158 3.77 12.60 17.13
N THR A 159 4.60 13.34 16.40
CA THR A 159 5.50 12.77 15.39
C THR A 159 6.94 13.14 15.72
N PHE A 160 7.80 12.14 15.80
CA PHE A 160 9.23 12.29 16.03
C PHE A 160 9.99 12.06 14.73
N VAL A 161 10.85 13.01 14.37
CA VAL A 161 11.72 12.92 13.21
C VAL A 161 13.17 12.88 13.68
N HIS A 162 13.86 11.78 13.40
CA HIS A 162 15.27 11.60 13.72
C HIS A 162 16.08 11.68 12.43
N ILE A 163 17.00 12.64 12.38
CA ILE A 163 17.87 12.86 11.22
C ILE A 163 19.27 12.39 11.59
N PHE A 164 19.78 11.39 10.86
CA PHE A 164 21.08 10.81 11.13
C PHE A 164 22.10 11.36 10.13
N GLY A 165 23.08 12.13 10.62
CA GLY A 165 24.05 12.83 9.78
C GLY A 165 25.04 11.97 8.98
N THR A 166 24.89 10.63 8.93
CA THR A 166 25.76 9.74 8.13
C THR A 166 24.97 8.59 7.49
N ASP A 167 25.50 8.08 6.38
CA ASP A 167 24.83 7.17 5.44
C ASP A 167 24.65 5.71 5.95
N GLU A 168 25.32 5.34 7.04
CA GLU A 168 25.50 3.93 7.48
C GLU A 168 24.46 3.44 8.51
N LYS A 169 23.54 4.31 8.94
CA LYS A 169 22.83 4.13 10.23
C LYS A 169 21.53 3.34 10.18
N GLN A 170 20.99 3.03 8.99
CA GLN A 170 19.78 2.18 8.86
C GLN A 170 20.04 0.71 9.23
N VAL A 171 21.30 0.26 9.17
CA VAL A 171 21.66 -1.16 9.37
C VAL A 171 22.21 -1.40 10.78
N ASN A 172 22.77 -0.38 11.43
CA ASN A 172 23.40 -0.55 12.73
C ASN A 172 22.36 -0.63 13.87
N PRO A 173 22.31 -1.75 14.60
CA PRO A 173 21.29 -2.01 15.62
C PRO A 173 21.38 -1.09 16.84
N LEU A 174 22.57 -0.54 17.15
CA LEU A 174 22.74 0.36 18.30
C LEU A 174 21.98 1.66 18.11
N TYR A 175 22.07 2.27 16.92
CA TYR A 175 21.32 3.50 16.63
C TYR A 175 19.81 3.27 16.65
N LYS A 176 19.33 2.08 16.25
CA LYS A 176 17.91 1.72 16.37
C LYS A 176 17.48 1.66 17.83
N LEU A 177 18.26 0.99 18.68
CA LEU A 177 17.98 0.87 20.11
C LEU A 177 17.97 2.25 20.79
N ASP A 178 18.95 3.10 20.51
CA ASP A 178 19.01 4.46 21.07
C ASP A 178 17.81 5.30 20.64
N THR A 179 17.42 5.20 19.37
CA THR A 179 16.24 5.88 18.82
C THR A 179 14.96 5.39 19.51
N TYR A 180 14.78 4.08 19.65
CA TYR A 180 13.62 3.51 20.32
C TYR A 180 13.57 3.88 21.80
N ARG A 181 14.73 3.87 22.48
CA ARG A 181 14.84 4.31 23.87
C ARG A 181 14.46 5.78 24.02
N HIS A 182 14.96 6.64 23.14
CA HIS A 182 14.61 8.07 23.14
C HIS A 182 13.10 8.27 22.96
N ILE A 183 12.48 7.59 22.00
CA ILE A 183 11.03 7.66 21.75
C ILE A 183 10.26 7.21 22.99
N ILE A 184 10.56 6.03 23.54
CA ILE A 184 9.85 5.47 24.69
C ILE A 184 9.99 6.38 25.92
N CYS A 185 11.21 6.86 26.22
CA CYS A 185 11.43 7.80 27.30
C CYS A 185 10.59 9.06 27.10
N THR A 186 10.59 9.63 25.90
CA THR A 186 9.87 10.88 25.63
C THR A 186 8.35 10.69 25.73
N ILE A 187 7.81 9.57 25.25
CA ILE A 187 6.39 9.22 25.39
C ILE A 187 6.01 9.15 26.87
N ASN A 188 6.76 8.39 27.67
CA ASN A 188 6.46 8.22 29.09
C ASN A 188 6.55 9.55 29.85
N TYR A 189 7.63 10.32 29.68
CA TYR A 189 7.86 11.52 30.49
C TYR A 189 7.08 12.75 30.00
N ARG A 190 6.76 12.87 28.71
CA ARG A 190 6.21 14.10 28.14
C ARG A 190 4.83 13.99 27.52
N ILE A 191 4.34 12.79 27.22
CA ILE A 191 3.04 12.61 26.55
C ILE A 191 2.06 11.94 27.50
N LEU A 192 2.45 10.82 28.09
CA LEU A 192 1.58 10.00 28.93
C LEU A 192 1.35 10.59 30.33
N ASN A 193 2.32 11.34 30.85
CA ASN A 193 2.23 12.02 32.15
C ASN A 193 1.76 13.50 32.04
N MET A 194 1.15 13.90 30.93
CA MET A 194 0.47 15.21 30.81
C MET A 194 -0.88 15.18 31.52
#